data_AF-A0A7Y1XA53-F1
#
_entry.id   AF-A0A7Y1XA53-F1
#
_cell.length_a   1.000
_cell.length_b   1.000
_cell.length_c   1.000
_cell.angle_alpha   90.00
_cell.angle_beta   90.00
_cell.angle_gamma   90.00
#
_symmetry.space_group_name_H-M   'P 1'
#
loop_
_entity.id
_entity.type
_entity.pdbx_description
1 polymer ?
#
loop_
_entity_poly.entity_id
_entity_poly.type
_entity_poly.pdbx_seq_one_letter_code
_entity_poly.pdbx_strand_id
1 'polypeptide(L)'
;MDSSPPRYLATVTGLMDIIGFDQIFPELILGVGLALLIGNGLAMWKHRRGERPDGVEGEFRPSRAWFLSSVGVVMVVWGAVSIFS
;
A
#
# COMPACT_ATOMS: atom_id res chain seq x y z
N MET A 1 -44.26 -5.04 -6.99
CA MET A 1 -42.98 -4.49 -7.49
C MET A 1 -41.90 -5.41 -6.99
N ASP A 2 -41.25 -6.15 -7.89
CA ASP A 2 -40.17 -7.07 -7.53
C ASP A 2 -38.92 -6.25 -7.17
N SER A 3 -38.53 -6.30 -5.91
CA SER A 3 -37.37 -5.59 -5.35
C SER A 3 -36.08 -6.41 -5.42
N SER A 4 -36.10 -7.55 -6.13
CA SER A 4 -34.92 -8.41 -6.27
C SER A 4 -33.84 -7.69 -7.09
N PRO A 5 -32.58 -7.67 -6.62
CA PRO A 5 -31.50 -7.09 -7.39
C PRO A 5 -31.35 -7.82 -8.73
N PRO A 6 -31.02 -7.10 -9.82
CA PRO A 6 -30.74 -7.72 -11.10
C PRO A 6 -29.71 -8.85 -10.98
N ARG A 7 -29.96 -9.99 -11.63
CA ARG A 7 -29.12 -11.21 -11.51
C ARG A 7 -27.62 -10.95 -11.76
N TYR A 8 -27.29 -10.02 -12.66
CA TYR A 8 -25.90 -9.65 -12.93
C TYR A 8 -25.20 -9.00 -11.73
N LEU A 9 -25.92 -8.20 -10.92
CA LEU A 9 -25.35 -7.61 -9.71
C LEU A 9 -25.04 -8.72 -8.71
N ALA A 10 -25.96 -9.65 -8.47
CA ALA A 10 -25.76 -10.77 -7.57
C ALA A 10 -24.59 -11.67 -7.99
N THR A 11 -24.38 -11.86 -9.30
CA THR A 11 -23.20 -12.57 -9.81
C THR A 11 -21.91 -11.80 -9.56
N VAL A 12 -21.90 -10.47 -9.75
CA VAL A 12 -20.71 -9.64 -9.51
C VAL A 12 -20.36 -9.58 -8.03
N THR A 13 -21.32 -9.36 -7.13
CA THR A 13 -21.06 -9.41 -5.68
C THR A 13 -20.62 -10.80 -5.24
N GLY A 14 -21.29 -11.86 -5.69
CA GLY A 14 -20.87 -13.23 -5.37
C GLY A 14 -19.45 -13.55 -5.88
N LEU A 15 -19.04 -13.01 -7.03
CA LEU A 15 -17.68 -13.15 -7.52
C LEU A 15 -16.68 -12.36 -6.65
N MET A 16 -17.06 -11.17 -6.19
CA MET A 16 -16.22 -10.35 -5.31
C MET A 16 -15.97 -11.03 -3.96
N ASP A 17 -17.01 -11.67 -3.40
CA ASP A 17 -16.92 -12.45 -2.17
C ASP A 17 -16.05 -13.71 -2.36
N ILE A 18 -16.21 -14.44 -3.47
CA ILE A 18 -15.42 -15.65 -3.78
C ILE A 18 -13.94 -15.32 -3.99
N ILE A 19 -13.64 -14.20 -4.65
CA ILE A 19 -12.26 -13.75 -4.86
C ILE A 19 -11.69 -13.15 -3.56
N GLY A 20 -12.54 -12.80 -2.58
CA GLY A 20 -12.09 -12.29 -1.29
C GLY A 20 -11.49 -10.89 -1.38
N PHE A 21 -11.99 -10.05 -2.28
CA PHE A 21 -11.47 -8.69 -2.46
C PHE A 21 -11.51 -7.85 -1.17
N ASP A 22 -12.47 -8.13 -0.29
CA ASP A 22 -12.60 -7.48 1.01
C ASP A 22 -11.35 -7.66 1.90
N GLN A 23 -10.60 -8.76 1.74
CA GLN A 23 -9.35 -9.03 2.48
C GLN A 23 -8.10 -8.75 1.65
N ILE A 24 -8.12 -9.05 0.35
CA ILE A 24 -6.97 -8.86 -0.53
C ILE A 24 -6.56 -7.39 -0.63
N PHE A 25 -7.51 -6.45 -0.77
CA PHE A 25 -7.17 -5.04 -0.93
C PHE A 25 -6.50 -4.44 0.31
N PRO A 26 -7.04 -4.61 1.53
CA PRO A 26 -6.38 -4.16 2.75
C PRO A 26 -4.98 -4.76 2.93
N GLU A 27 -4.81 -6.06 2.67
CA GLU A 27 -3.50 -6.74 2.80
C GLU A 27 -2.48 -6.20 1.80
N LEU A 28 -2.88 -5.98 0.54
CA LEU A 28 -2.01 -5.39 -0.48
C LEU A 28 -1.63 -3.95 -0.13
N ILE A 29 -2.58 -3.14 0.32
CA ILE A 29 -2.33 -1.75 0.69
C ILE A 29 -1.40 -1.69 1.90
N LEU A 30 -1.62 -2.54 2.90
CA LEU A 30 -0.73 -2.69 4.05
C LEU A 30 0.69 -3.09 3.60
N GLY A 31 0.80 -4.12 2.76
CA GLY A 31 2.07 -4.62 2.24
C GLY A 31 2.85 -3.56 1.45
N VAL A 32 2.18 -2.85 0.55
CA VAL A 32 2.80 -1.75 -0.22
C VAL A 32 3.19 -0.59 0.68
N GLY A 33 2.36 -0.23 1.66
CA GLY A 33 2.68 0.79 2.66
C GLY A 33 3.94 0.44 3.45
N LEU A 34 4.06 -0.81 3.92
CA LEU A 34 5.24 -1.30 4.63
C LEU A 34 6.48 -1.29 3.71
N ALA A 35 6.34 -1.71 2.46
CA ALA A 35 7.43 -1.68 1.49
C ALA A 35 7.94 -0.26 1.24
N LEU A 36 7.03 0.72 1.14
CA LEU A 36 7.38 2.14 1.03
C LEU A 36 8.13 2.63 2.28
N LEU A 37 7.63 2.33 3.48
CA LEU A 37 8.28 2.74 4.72
C LEU A 37 9.67 2.16 4.88
N ILE A 38 9.82 0.84 4.67
CA ILE A 38 11.09 0.14 4.83
C ILE A 38 12.07 0.60 3.75
N GLY A 39 11.64 0.66 2.48
CA GLY A 39 12.50 1.06 1.36
C GLY A 39 13.01 2.50 1.51
N ASN A 40 12.13 3.45 1.82
CA ASN A 40 12.53 4.86 2.01
C ASN A 40 13.30 5.06 3.31
N GLY A 41 12.95 4.34 4.38
CA GLY A 41 13.67 4.36 5.65
C GLY A 41 15.11 3.87 5.51
N LEU A 42 15.32 2.74 4.82
CA LEU A 42 16.66 2.22 4.51
C LEU A 42 17.46 3.18 3.63
N ALA A 43 16.82 3.77 2.61
CA ALA A 43 17.48 4.74 1.75
C ALA A 43 17.92 5.99 2.52
N MET A 44 17.08 6.48 3.44
CA MET A 44 17.40 7.64 4.27
C MET A 44 18.50 7.32 5.30
N TRP A 45 18.50 6.11 5.86
CA TRP A 45 19.54 5.65 6.78
C TRP A 45 20.91 5.56 6.10
N LYS A 46 20.98 4.96 4.90
CA LYS A 46 22.22 4.93 4.10
C LYS A 46 22.68 6.33 3.71
N HIS A 47 21.75 7.20 3.30
CA HIS A 47 22.07 8.58 2.99
C HIS A 47 22.67 9.32 4.20
N ARG A 48 22.13 9.13 5.41
CA ARG A 48 22.70 9.71 6.64
C ARG A 48 24.09 9.19 6.97
N ARG A 49 24.45 7.98 6.53
CA ARG A 49 25.80 7.41 6.67
C ARG A 49 26.78 7.89 5.59
N GLY A 50 26.32 8.70 4.63
CA GLY A 50 27.12 9.12 3.48
C GLY A 50 27.34 8.01 2.45
N GLU A 51 26.70 6.85 2.64
CA GLU A 51 26.75 5.73 1.71
C GLU A 51 25.87 6.04 0.49
N ARG A 52 26.49 6.10 -0.69
CA ARG A 52 25.78 6.17 -1.96
C ARG A 52 25.63 4.75 -2.51
N PRO A 53 24.49 4.40 -3.14
CA PRO A 53 24.37 3.11 -3.78
C PRO A 53 25.39 2.98 -4.91
N ASP A 54 26.07 1.83 -4.95
CA ASP A 54 27.08 1.56 -5.97
C ASP A 54 26.42 1.44 -7.36
N GLY A 55 27.02 2.08 -8.37
CA GLY A 55 26.58 1.95 -9.77
C GLY A 55 25.38 2.82 -10.17
N VAL A 56 24.98 3.80 -9.36
CA VAL A 56 23.87 4.72 -9.70
C VAL A 56 24.33 6.19 -9.66
N GLU A 57 24.29 6.84 -10.81
CA GLU A 57 24.48 8.29 -10.95
C GLU A 57 23.17 9.01 -10.60
N GLY A 58 22.90 9.17 -9.31
CA GLY A 58 21.69 9.85 -8.85
C GLY A 58 21.88 10.48 -7.47
N GLU A 59 21.56 11.77 -7.36
CA GLU A 59 21.55 12.46 -6.07
C GLU A 59 20.33 12.02 -5.25
N PHE A 60 20.55 11.67 -3.99
CA PHE A 60 19.46 11.30 -3.09
C PHE A 60 18.59 12.54 -2.82
N ARG A 61 17.29 12.44 -3.08
CA ARG A 61 16.32 13.52 -2.87
C ARG A 61 15.57 13.29 -1.56
N PRO A 62 16.00 13.88 -0.42
CA PRO A 62 15.39 13.63 0.88
C PRO A 62 13.91 14.03 0.94
N SER A 63 13.50 15.06 0.19
CA SER A 63 12.08 15.47 0.08
C SER A 63 11.18 14.37 -0.48
N ARG A 64 11.63 13.67 -1.53
CA ARG A 64 10.90 12.55 -2.12
C ARG A 64 10.78 11.39 -1.13
N ALA A 65 11.86 11.07 -0.42
CA ALA A 65 11.86 10.00 0.56
C ALA A 65 10.89 10.30 1.72
N TRP A 66 10.85 11.54 2.22
CA TRP A 66 9.86 11.96 3.23
C TRP A 66 8.41 11.88 2.74
N PHE A 67 8.15 12.34 1.52
CA PHE A 67 6.82 12.24 0.92
C PHE A 67 6.36 10.78 0.81
N LEU A 68 7.20 9.92 0.24
CA LEU A 68 6.89 8.50 0.08
C LEU A 68 6.73 7.78 1.42
N SER A 69 7.52 8.14 2.43
CA SER A 69 7.34 7.63 3.79
C SER A 69 5.99 8.07 4.37
N SER A 70 5.58 9.34 4.20
CA SER A 70 4.27 9.81 4.68
C SER A 70 3.12 9.06 4.03
N VAL A 71 3.18 8.83 2.71
CA VAL A 71 2.20 8.02 1.98
C VAL A 71 2.18 6.59 2.52
N GLY A 72 3.36 6.01 2.74
CA GLY A 72 3.51 4.68 3.37
C GLY A 72 2.82 4.60 4.74
N VAL A 73 2.98 5.60 5.61
CA VAL A 73 2.29 5.65 6.92
C VAL A 73 0.78 5.63 6.73
N VAL A 74 0.24 6.48 5.86
CA VAL A 74 -1.20 6.53 5.60
C VAL A 74 -1.73 5.19 5.12
N MET A 75 -1.03 4.53 4.18
CA MET A 75 -1.40 3.22 3.66
C MET A 75 -1.35 2.14 4.74
N VAL A 76 -0.31 2.13 5.58
CA VAL A 76 -0.19 1.14 6.67
C VAL A 76 -1.28 1.33 7.71
N VAL A 77 -1.54 2.57 8.13
CA VAL A 77 -2.59 2.85 9.12
C VAL A 77 -3.95 2.45 8.56
N TRP A 78 -4.26 2.86 7.33
CA TRP A 78 -5.54 2.53 6.70
C TRP A 78 -5.70 1.01 6.52
N GLY A 79 -4.70 0.34 5.94
CA GLY A 79 -4.75 -1.11 5.71
C GLY A 79 -4.85 -1.91 7.01
N ALA A 80 -4.11 -1.50 8.05
CA ALA A 80 -4.21 -2.11 9.37
C ALA A 80 -5.61 -1.91 9.98
N VAL A 81 -6.14 -0.69 9.95
CA VAL A 81 -7.50 -0.42 10.44
C VAL A 81 -8.51 -1.30 9.68
N SER A 82 -8.45 -1.36 8.36
CA SER A 82 -9.36 -2.18 7.55
C SER A 82 -9.29 -3.69 7.83
N ILE A 83 -8.15 -4.22 8.27
CA ILE A 83 -8.01 -5.64 8.63
C ILE A 83 -8.50 -5.91 10.05
N PHE A 84 -8.28 -4.97 10.97
CA PHE A 84 -8.55 -5.15 12.39
C PHE A 84 -9.89 -4.55 12.88
N SER A 85 -10.61 -3.80 12.03
CA SER A 85 -11.96 -3.26 12.30
C SER A 85 -13.05 -4.14 11.71
#